data_AF-W9EJA6-F1
#
_entry.id   AF-W9EJA6-F1
#
_cell.length_a   1.000
_cell.length_b   1.000
_cell.length_c   1.000
_cell.angle_alpha   90.00
_cell.angle_beta   90.00
_cell.angle_gamma   90.00
#
_symmetry.space_group_name_H-M   'P 1'
#
loop_
_entity.id
_entity.type
_entity.pdbx_description
1 polymer ?
#
loop_
_entity_poly.entity_id
_entity_poly.type
_entity_poly.pdbx_seq_one_letter_code
_entity_poly.pdbx_strand_id
1 'polypeptide(L)'
;MADNKLIYAIEERIGQPDLFTGRKEELSYFERWADEISMKLSRSTALLSRGKKGKTALVERLYNIIYTKNGPLVPFYFEVKEGSKWIVDFALSFYTSFISQYLGFKLRDVSLCRTIKSLDELNEIALKNGYKAISDNIKLFKDALKDKDMVDTIWNNAQSAPHRIASVTGDYIVQIIDEFQFMNSEIYWDTGKTRVANDLAGTYLSLAESKVAPMLVTGSWVSWLKNIIRGQLPGRFIETELNNLKEEEGLEAIYNYSIITGVPVSDDVALYLNKLVNSDPFYISAIIRSIYKDKDLTTIDGLMKTLDFELRRGSIYGTWMEYITRTLSTVNDKNAKKIVLFLSKNREKEWTRQEIIAKCNLPYDDREAENKLQMLIKGDLISEGSTSIRYKGMTDDIFYKVFRYKYEEEIENFPLEKILDEEREKELMQIEALQKEIKSLKGREKYYKGHILEYVLMKYLKFEQYKKENAALKDKIYNPIQGAEFTRYQEVKPYKVMLEGGREHEIDIWAKSYEEGKDLFIEVKSWEKPISKNDAEKFVKTVRDMKTLGIKGYFIYYSINGFEDDAKKYLDDNGIMYADKKSWAIV
;
A
#
# COMPACT_ATOMS: atom_id res chain seq x y z
N MET A 1 -24.08 2.16 -7.10
CA MET A 1 -23.88 0.93 -7.89
C MET A 1 -24.37 -0.21 -7.01
N ALA A 2 -25.25 -1.08 -7.49
CA ALA A 2 -25.64 -2.25 -6.70
C ALA A 2 -24.38 -3.08 -6.40
N ASP A 3 -24.19 -3.49 -5.14
CA ASP A 3 -23.08 -4.29 -4.66
C ASP A 3 -23.05 -5.67 -5.35
N ASN A 4 -22.55 -5.73 -6.58
CA ASN A 4 -22.19 -7.01 -7.19
C ASN A 4 -20.94 -7.50 -6.46
N LYS A 5 -21.13 -8.51 -5.62
CA LYS A 5 -20.06 -9.28 -4.99
C LYS A 5 -19.05 -9.71 -6.05
N LEU A 6 -17.76 -9.46 -5.81
CA LEU A 6 -16.67 -9.79 -6.72
C LEU A 6 -16.71 -11.28 -7.10
N ILE A 7 -16.63 -11.58 -8.40
CA ILE A 7 -16.53 -12.93 -8.93
C ILE A 7 -15.05 -13.26 -9.13
N TYR A 8 -14.57 -14.26 -8.38
CA TYR A 8 -13.21 -14.79 -8.50
C TYR A 8 -13.14 -15.81 -9.64
N ALA A 9 -13.08 -15.33 -10.88
CA ALA A 9 -13.03 -16.18 -12.06
C ALA A 9 -11.71 -16.93 -12.18
N ILE A 10 -10.60 -16.29 -11.83
CA ILE A 10 -9.35 -16.97 -11.50
C ILE A 10 -9.14 -16.95 -9.99
N GLU A 11 -8.46 -17.96 -9.47
CA GLU A 11 -8.06 -18.01 -8.08
C GLU A 11 -6.90 -17.04 -7.83
N GLU A 12 -7.01 -16.22 -6.79
CA GLU A 12 -5.96 -15.29 -6.42
C GLU A 12 -4.93 -16.01 -5.55
N ARG A 13 -3.66 -15.95 -5.92
CA ARG A 13 -2.58 -16.63 -5.20
C ARG A 13 -2.31 -16.05 -3.82
N ILE A 14 -2.86 -14.88 -3.52
CA ILE A 14 -2.86 -14.31 -2.18
C ILE A 14 -3.67 -15.17 -1.18
N GLY A 15 -4.53 -16.08 -1.68
CA GLY A 15 -5.33 -16.99 -0.89
C GLY A 15 -6.64 -16.33 -0.45
N GLN A 16 -6.85 -16.17 0.86
CA GLN A 16 -8.03 -15.50 1.38
C GLN A 16 -8.10 -14.06 0.82
N PRO A 17 -9.18 -13.68 0.09
CA PRO A 17 -9.22 -12.41 -0.63
C PRO A 17 -9.08 -11.15 0.24
N ASP A 18 -9.43 -11.23 1.52
CA ASP A 18 -9.31 -10.14 2.49
C ASP A 18 -7.84 -9.82 2.85
N LEU A 19 -6.90 -10.70 2.49
CA LEU A 19 -5.47 -10.41 2.57
C LEU A 19 -5.03 -9.40 1.51
N PHE A 20 -5.80 -9.19 0.44
CA PHE A 20 -5.52 -8.11 -0.50
C PHE A 20 -5.98 -6.79 0.13
N THR A 21 -5.05 -6.08 0.77
CA THR A 21 -5.30 -4.80 1.46
C THR A 21 -4.55 -3.65 0.78
N GLY A 22 -5.15 -2.46 0.77
CA GLY A 22 -4.56 -1.26 0.19
C GLY A 22 -4.58 -1.27 -1.34
N ARG A 23 -3.55 -0.66 -1.95
CA ARG A 23 -3.39 -0.52 -3.41
C ARG A 23 -4.55 0.22 -4.08
N LYS A 24 -5.20 1.12 -3.35
CA LYS A 24 -6.42 1.80 -3.82
C LYS A 24 -6.13 2.67 -5.05
N GLU A 25 -4.99 3.37 -5.05
CA GLU A 25 -4.58 4.22 -6.17
C GLU A 25 -4.15 3.41 -7.38
N GLU A 26 -3.37 2.35 -7.18
CA GLU A 26 -2.88 1.50 -8.26
C GLU A 26 -4.03 0.74 -8.92
N LEU A 27 -4.97 0.18 -8.14
CA LEU A 27 -6.19 -0.41 -8.69
C LEU A 27 -7.02 0.61 -9.44
N SER A 28 -7.25 1.80 -8.85
CA SER A 28 -8.02 2.86 -9.52
C SER A 28 -7.36 3.34 -10.82
N TYR A 29 -6.03 3.34 -10.89
CA TYR A 29 -5.29 3.61 -12.12
C TYR A 29 -5.54 2.53 -13.17
N PHE A 30 -5.35 1.25 -12.82
CA PHE A 30 -5.49 0.15 -13.77
C PHE A 30 -6.93 -0.10 -14.19
N GLU A 31 -7.92 0.18 -13.34
CA GLU A 31 -9.33 0.15 -13.73
C GLU A 31 -9.65 1.22 -14.77
N ARG A 32 -9.21 2.46 -14.56
CA ARG A 32 -9.38 3.52 -15.57
C ARG A 32 -8.67 3.19 -16.88
N TRP A 33 -7.43 2.71 -16.77
CA TRP A 33 -6.66 2.25 -17.92
C TRP A 33 -7.36 1.11 -18.66
N ALA A 34 -8.03 0.19 -17.96
CA ALA A 34 -8.80 -0.89 -18.57
C ALA A 34 -10.08 -0.38 -19.24
N ASP A 35 -10.82 0.52 -18.58
CA ASP A 35 -12.06 1.09 -19.12
C ASP A 35 -11.79 1.87 -20.44
N GLU A 36 -10.64 2.55 -20.53
CA GLU A 36 -10.16 3.27 -21.74
C GLU A 36 -9.83 2.37 -22.94
N ILE A 37 -9.66 1.05 -22.74
CA ILE A 37 -9.34 0.10 -23.84
C ILE A 37 -10.49 0.04 -24.84
N SER A 38 -11.73 0.06 -24.33
CA SER A 38 -12.94 0.05 -25.18
C SER A 38 -13.06 1.30 -26.06
N MET A 39 -12.37 2.38 -25.70
CA MET A 39 -12.27 3.64 -26.45
C MET A 39 -11.00 3.69 -27.32
N LYS A 40 -10.18 2.63 -27.33
CA LYS A 40 -8.90 2.54 -28.05
C LYS A 40 -7.85 3.58 -27.60
N LEU A 41 -7.98 4.11 -26.39
CA LEU A 41 -7.09 5.14 -25.85
C LEU A 41 -5.86 4.54 -25.17
N SER A 42 -6.04 3.43 -24.44
CA SER A 42 -4.98 2.79 -23.66
C SER A 42 -3.78 2.36 -24.50
N ARG A 43 -2.60 2.40 -23.87
CA ARG A 43 -1.35 1.86 -24.39
C ARG A 43 -0.92 0.70 -23.53
N SER A 44 -0.15 -0.23 -24.10
CA SER A 44 0.42 -1.31 -23.30
C SER A 44 1.29 -0.75 -22.18
N THR A 45 1.27 -1.41 -21.03
CA THR A 45 1.87 -0.93 -19.78
C THR A 45 2.69 -2.04 -19.13
N ALA A 46 3.87 -1.70 -18.62
CA ALA A 46 4.75 -2.59 -17.89
C ALA A 46 4.73 -2.19 -16.41
N LEU A 47 4.24 -3.09 -15.55
CA LEU A 47 4.23 -2.94 -14.09
C LEU A 47 5.50 -3.53 -13.49
N LEU A 48 6.36 -2.65 -13.00
CA LEU A 48 7.71 -2.97 -12.57
C LEU A 48 7.81 -2.93 -11.05
N SER A 49 8.26 -4.01 -10.43
CA SER A 49 8.71 -4.01 -9.04
C SER A 49 9.52 -5.25 -8.78
N ARG A 50 10.31 -5.26 -7.71
CA ARG A 50 10.94 -6.51 -7.26
C ARG A 50 9.89 -7.54 -6.84
N GLY A 51 10.33 -8.79 -6.71
CA GLY A 51 9.51 -9.88 -6.19
C GLY A 51 8.84 -9.53 -4.87
N LYS A 52 7.71 -10.19 -4.61
CA LYS A 52 6.96 -10.12 -3.35
C LYS A 52 6.30 -8.77 -2.99
N LYS A 53 6.39 -7.71 -3.80
CA LYS A 53 5.64 -6.44 -3.58
C LYS A 53 4.13 -6.49 -3.87
N GLY A 54 3.60 -7.63 -4.32
CA GLY A 54 2.16 -7.82 -4.57
C GLY A 54 1.68 -7.60 -6.01
N LYS A 55 2.58 -7.58 -7.02
CA LYS A 55 2.21 -7.42 -8.44
C LYS A 55 1.20 -8.46 -8.91
N THR A 56 1.50 -9.74 -8.73
CA THR A 56 0.64 -10.86 -9.14
C THR A 56 -0.74 -10.73 -8.51
N ALA A 57 -0.81 -10.46 -7.20
CA ALA A 57 -2.08 -10.27 -6.50
C ALA A 57 -2.88 -9.07 -7.07
N LEU A 58 -2.20 -7.97 -7.42
CA LEU A 58 -2.84 -6.80 -8.02
C LEU A 58 -3.45 -7.13 -9.39
N VAL A 59 -2.70 -7.81 -10.26
CA VAL A 59 -3.16 -8.11 -11.63
C VAL A 59 -4.19 -9.25 -11.67
N GLU A 60 -4.11 -10.21 -10.75
CA GLU A 60 -5.15 -11.23 -10.55
C GLU A 60 -6.45 -10.58 -10.04
N ARG A 61 -6.35 -9.64 -9.08
CA ARG A 61 -7.51 -8.86 -8.61
C ARG A 61 -8.12 -8.03 -9.73
N LEU A 62 -7.29 -7.38 -10.56
CA LEU A 62 -7.74 -6.64 -11.74
C LEU A 62 -8.50 -7.55 -12.73
N TYR A 63 -7.99 -8.74 -13.01
CA TYR A 63 -8.68 -9.73 -13.86
C TYR A 63 -10.08 -10.01 -13.31
N ASN A 64 -10.20 -10.30 -12.02
CA ASN A 64 -11.48 -10.63 -11.37
C ASN A 64 -12.45 -9.43 -11.37
N ILE A 65 -11.94 -8.20 -11.20
CA ILE A 65 -12.74 -6.97 -11.33
C ILE A 65 -13.31 -6.84 -12.74
N ILE A 66 -12.47 -6.97 -13.77
CA ILE A 66 -12.90 -6.87 -15.18
C ILE A 66 -13.90 -7.98 -15.51
N TYR A 67 -13.64 -9.22 -15.07
CA TYR A 67 -14.57 -10.33 -15.24
C TYR A 67 -15.92 -10.03 -14.59
N THR A 68 -15.93 -9.46 -13.38
CA THR A 68 -17.15 -9.12 -12.63
C THR A 68 -17.94 -8.00 -13.29
N LYS A 69 -17.26 -6.97 -13.82
CA LYS A 69 -17.90 -5.86 -14.56
C LYS A 69 -18.71 -6.35 -15.76
N ASN A 70 -18.30 -7.47 -16.38
CA ASN A 70 -18.99 -8.09 -17.53
C ASN A 70 -19.26 -7.09 -18.67
N GLY A 71 -18.28 -6.23 -18.94
CA GLY A 71 -18.35 -5.21 -19.98
C GLY A 71 -17.87 -5.70 -21.35
N PRO A 72 -17.55 -4.78 -22.28
CA PRO A 72 -17.02 -5.12 -23.61
C PRO A 72 -15.55 -5.60 -23.58
N LEU A 73 -14.88 -5.51 -22.42
CA LEU A 73 -13.50 -5.91 -22.23
C LEU A 73 -13.40 -7.33 -21.66
N VAL A 74 -12.73 -8.21 -22.40
CA VAL A 74 -12.45 -9.59 -22.00
C VAL A 74 -11.06 -9.64 -21.36
N PRO A 75 -10.93 -10.11 -20.10
CA PRO A 75 -9.63 -10.25 -19.47
C PRO A 75 -8.98 -11.58 -19.85
N PHE A 76 -7.68 -11.55 -20.15
CA PHE A 76 -6.85 -12.73 -20.35
C PHE A 76 -5.62 -12.62 -19.44
N TYR A 77 -5.45 -13.59 -18.54
CA TYR A 77 -4.31 -13.70 -17.64
C TYR A 77 -3.43 -14.90 -18.02
N PHE A 78 -2.12 -14.70 -18.12
CA PHE A 78 -1.17 -15.76 -18.37
C PHE A 78 0.15 -15.52 -17.64
N GLU A 79 0.62 -16.52 -16.90
CA GLU A 79 1.92 -16.48 -16.24
C GLU A 79 2.97 -17.21 -17.08
N VAL A 80 4.08 -16.54 -17.37
CA VAL A 80 5.26 -17.19 -17.95
C VAL A 80 6.03 -17.86 -16.82
N LYS A 81 5.83 -19.17 -16.65
CA LYS A 81 6.47 -19.92 -15.56
C LYS A 81 7.97 -20.09 -15.77
N GLU A 82 8.72 -20.19 -14.68
CA GLU A 82 10.12 -20.66 -14.69
C GLU A 82 10.23 -22.11 -15.18
N GLY A 83 11.43 -22.47 -15.65
CA GLY A 83 11.79 -23.81 -16.11
C GLY A 83 11.72 -23.94 -17.63
N SER A 84 12.73 -24.61 -18.18
CA SER A 84 12.95 -24.77 -19.63
C SER A 84 11.76 -25.43 -20.33
N LYS A 85 11.16 -24.72 -21.29
CA LYS A 85 10.02 -25.13 -22.12
C LYS A 85 10.37 -25.06 -23.60
N TRP A 86 9.92 -26.05 -24.36
CA TRP A 86 9.96 -25.96 -25.80
C TRP A 86 8.89 -24.98 -26.30
N ILE A 87 9.22 -24.17 -27.31
CA ILE A 87 8.35 -23.12 -27.83
C ILE A 87 6.97 -23.62 -28.29
N VAL A 88 6.88 -24.83 -28.86
CA VAL A 88 5.59 -25.39 -29.30
C VAL A 88 4.69 -25.71 -28.11
N ASP A 89 5.25 -26.27 -27.04
CA ASP A 89 4.49 -26.54 -25.80
C ASP A 89 4.05 -25.24 -25.12
N PHE A 90 4.94 -24.23 -25.13
CA PHE A 90 4.63 -22.90 -24.63
C PHE A 90 3.49 -22.23 -25.42
N ALA A 91 3.57 -22.26 -26.75
CA ALA A 91 2.55 -21.71 -27.64
C ALA A 91 1.20 -22.41 -27.45
N LEU A 92 1.19 -23.74 -27.32
CA LEU A 92 -0.02 -24.51 -27.04
C LEU A 92 -0.65 -24.12 -25.69
N SER A 93 0.17 -24.01 -24.64
CA SER A 93 -0.29 -23.60 -23.30
C SER A 93 -0.86 -22.18 -23.30
N PHE A 94 -0.16 -21.23 -23.94
CA PHE A 94 -0.63 -19.85 -24.09
C PHE A 94 -1.97 -19.79 -24.83
N TYR A 95 -2.05 -20.43 -25.99
CA TYR A 95 -3.24 -20.39 -26.83
C TYR A 95 -4.46 -21.04 -26.17
N THR A 96 -4.29 -22.24 -25.60
CA THR A 96 -5.40 -22.94 -24.92
C THR A 96 -5.87 -22.18 -23.68
N SER A 97 -4.96 -21.56 -22.92
CA SER A 97 -5.31 -20.70 -21.79
C SER A 97 -6.13 -19.48 -22.23
N PHE A 98 -5.71 -18.81 -23.31
CA PHE A 98 -6.44 -17.67 -23.87
C PHE A 98 -7.85 -18.06 -24.31
N ILE A 99 -7.99 -19.09 -25.13
CA ILE A 99 -9.30 -19.52 -25.65
C ILE A 99 -10.22 -19.99 -24.52
N SER A 100 -9.68 -20.73 -23.53
CA SER A 100 -10.45 -21.18 -22.36
C SER A 100 -11.00 -19.98 -21.58
N GLN A 101 -10.15 -18.99 -21.25
CA GLN A 101 -10.56 -17.79 -20.51
C GLN A 101 -11.51 -16.90 -21.32
N TYR A 102 -11.29 -16.74 -22.63
CA TYR A 102 -12.17 -16.00 -23.51
C TYR A 102 -13.58 -16.62 -23.52
N LEU A 103 -13.69 -17.94 -23.72
CA LEU A 103 -14.97 -18.63 -23.67
C LEU A 103 -15.57 -18.61 -22.25
N GLY A 104 -14.75 -18.72 -21.21
CA GLY A 104 -15.18 -18.61 -19.81
C GLY A 104 -15.78 -17.25 -19.47
N PHE A 105 -15.23 -16.16 -20.02
CA PHE A 105 -15.83 -14.83 -19.91
C PHE A 105 -17.11 -14.72 -20.72
N LYS A 106 -17.11 -15.19 -21.98
CA LYS A 106 -18.27 -15.05 -22.88
C LYS A 106 -19.47 -15.90 -22.48
N LEU A 107 -19.23 -17.07 -21.91
CA LEU A 107 -20.25 -17.99 -21.42
C LEU A 107 -20.57 -17.77 -19.94
N ARG A 108 -19.84 -16.87 -19.26
CA ARG A 108 -19.92 -16.68 -17.80
C ARG A 108 -19.67 -17.97 -17.01
N ASP A 109 -18.76 -18.81 -17.52
CA ASP A 109 -18.37 -20.08 -16.91
C ASP A 109 -16.97 -19.97 -16.31
N VAL A 110 -16.93 -19.83 -14.99
CA VAL A 110 -15.69 -19.74 -14.20
C VAL A 110 -14.85 -21.03 -14.30
N SER A 111 -15.45 -22.19 -14.57
CA SER A 111 -14.69 -23.44 -14.68
C SER A 111 -13.72 -23.43 -15.86
N LEU A 112 -14.09 -22.74 -16.96
CA LEU A 112 -13.23 -22.56 -18.13
C LEU A 112 -12.07 -21.59 -17.86
N CYS A 113 -12.21 -20.67 -16.91
CA CYS A 113 -11.10 -19.81 -16.48
C CYS A 113 -10.08 -20.56 -15.60
N ARG A 114 -10.53 -21.58 -14.86
CA ARG A 114 -9.71 -22.32 -13.88
C ARG A 114 -9.10 -23.61 -14.41
N THR A 115 -9.70 -24.22 -15.43
CA THR A 115 -9.25 -25.49 -16.00
C THR A 115 -8.98 -25.35 -17.48
N ILE A 116 -7.72 -25.50 -17.87
CA ILE A 116 -7.31 -25.51 -19.27
C ILE A 116 -7.91 -26.74 -19.95
N LYS A 117 -8.63 -26.51 -21.04
CA LYS A 117 -9.22 -27.55 -21.87
C LYS A 117 -8.36 -27.85 -23.09
N SER A 118 -8.50 -29.06 -23.64
CA SER A 118 -7.85 -29.42 -24.90
C SER A 118 -8.40 -28.61 -26.08
N LEU A 119 -7.65 -28.51 -27.18
CA LEU A 119 -8.11 -27.81 -28.38
C LEU A 119 -9.41 -28.40 -28.95
N ASP A 120 -9.60 -29.70 -28.84
CA ASP A 120 -10.81 -30.38 -29.31
C ASP A 120 -12.02 -30.01 -28.45
N GLU A 121 -11.91 -30.09 -27.13
CA GLU A 121 -12.96 -29.65 -26.21
C GLU A 121 -13.31 -28.17 -26.42
N LEU A 122 -12.31 -27.30 -26.57
CA LEU A 122 -12.54 -25.86 -26.80
C LEU A 122 -13.26 -25.59 -28.12
N ASN A 123 -12.91 -26.33 -29.17
CA ASN A 123 -13.58 -26.21 -30.46
C ASN A 123 -15.03 -26.69 -30.39
N GLU A 124 -15.30 -27.79 -29.69
CA GLU A 124 -16.66 -28.28 -29.44
C GLU A 124 -17.50 -27.28 -28.66
N ILE A 125 -16.95 -26.72 -27.58
CA ILE A 125 -17.61 -25.68 -26.77
C ILE A 125 -17.90 -24.44 -27.64
N ALA A 126 -16.93 -23.97 -28.43
CA ALA A 126 -17.11 -22.82 -29.29
C ALA A 126 -18.23 -23.04 -30.32
N LEU A 127 -18.24 -24.19 -31.01
CA LEU A 127 -19.26 -24.54 -32.00
C LEU A 127 -20.66 -24.66 -31.38
N LYS A 128 -20.77 -25.39 -30.25
CA LYS A 128 -22.05 -25.60 -29.56
C LYS A 128 -22.72 -24.30 -29.12
N ASN A 129 -21.92 -23.28 -28.82
CA ASN A 129 -22.40 -21.98 -28.34
C ASN A 129 -22.36 -20.88 -29.42
N GLY A 130 -22.16 -21.23 -30.70
CA GLY A 130 -22.24 -20.28 -31.82
C GLY A 130 -21.02 -19.38 -32.03
N TYR A 131 -19.89 -19.62 -31.35
CA TYR A 131 -18.64 -18.86 -31.50
C TYR A 131 -17.82 -19.33 -32.71
N LYS A 132 -18.40 -19.21 -33.91
CA LYS A 132 -17.78 -19.69 -35.16
C LYS A 132 -16.39 -19.09 -35.42
N ALA A 133 -16.21 -17.79 -35.19
CA ALA A 133 -14.92 -17.11 -35.35
C ALA A 133 -13.81 -17.72 -34.45
N ILE A 134 -14.18 -18.21 -33.26
CA ILE A 134 -13.27 -18.88 -32.34
C ILE A 134 -12.94 -20.28 -32.85
N SER A 135 -13.94 -21.05 -33.29
CA SER A 135 -13.73 -22.37 -33.89
C SER A 135 -12.81 -22.30 -35.12
N ASP A 136 -13.03 -21.34 -36.01
CA ASP A 136 -12.19 -21.15 -37.19
C ASP A 136 -10.76 -20.72 -36.80
N ASN A 137 -10.61 -19.96 -35.70
CA ASN A 137 -9.30 -19.67 -35.14
C ASN A 137 -8.58 -20.90 -34.59
N ILE A 138 -9.30 -21.77 -33.88
CA ILE A 138 -8.74 -23.01 -33.33
C ILE A 138 -8.28 -23.92 -34.46
N LYS A 139 -9.05 -24.03 -35.54
CA LYS A 139 -8.65 -24.81 -36.74
C LYS A 139 -7.35 -24.30 -37.33
N LEU A 140 -7.21 -22.98 -37.50
CA LEU A 140 -5.97 -22.36 -37.99
C LEU A 140 -4.76 -22.73 -37.11
N PHE A 141 -4.94 -22.71 -35.78
CA PHE A 141 -3.87 -23.09 -34.86
C PHE A 141 -3.56 -24.60 -34.91
N LYS A 142 -4.59 -25.46 -34.98
CA LYS A 142 -4.43 -26.92 -35.15
C LYS A 142 -3.71 -27.27 -36.46
N ASP A 143 -4.00 -26.55 -37.54
CA ASP A 143 -3.34 -26.75 -38.82
C ASP A 143 -1.84 -26.41 -38.74
N ALA A 144 -1.47 -25.33 -38.04
CA ALA A 144 -0.06 -25.00 -37.80
C ALA A 144 0.66 -26.05 -36.93
N LEU A 145 -0.04 -26.71 -36.00
CA LEU A 145 0.54 -27.76 -35.15
C LEU A 145 0.81 -29.08 -35.88
N LYS A 146 0.32 -29.27 -37.12
CA LYS A 146 0.58 -30.48 -37.91
C LYS A 146 2.06 -30.61 -38.29
N ASP A 147 2.74 -29.48 -38.48
CA ASP A 147 4.18 -29.41 -38.71
C ASP A 147 4.84 -28.64 -37.55
N LYS A 148 5.37 -29.41 -36.59
CA LYS A 148 5.99 -28.84 -35.38
C LYS A 148 7.34 -28.16 -35.64
N ASP A 149 7.90 -28.31 -36.85
CA ASP A 149 9.12 -27.60 -37.24
C ASP A 149 8.82 -26.15 -37.64
N MET A 150 7.56 -25.81 -37.93
CA MET A 150 7.11 -24.42 -38.19
C MET A 150 6.92 -23.60 -36.90
N VAL A 151 7.94 -23.61 -36.03
CA VAL A 151 7.91 -22.98 -34.70
C VAL A 151 7.48 -21.51 -34.73
N ASP A 152 7.97 -20.75 -35.71
CA ASP A 152 7.61 -19.34 -35.89
C ASP A 152 6.13 -19.16 -36.22
N THR A 153 5.58 -20.03 -37.07
CA THR A 153 4.16 -19.97 -37.45
C THR A 153 3.26 -20.37 -36.29
N ILE A 154 3.65 -21.40 -35.55
CA ILE A 154 2.93 -21.84 -34.35
C ILE A 154 2.91 -20.71 -33.31
N TRP A 155 4.08 -20.14 -32.99
CA TRP A 155 4.15 -19.05 -32.02
C TRP A 155 3.39 -17.81 -32.50
N ASN A 156 3.59 -17.38 -33.75
CA ASN A 156 2.87 -16.25 -34.34
C ASN A 156 1.36 -16.44 -34.28
N ASN A 157 0.85 -17.63 -34.57
CA ASN A 157 -0.57 -17.93 -34.46
C ASN A 157 -1.08 -17.85 -33.01
N ALA A 158 -0.28 -18.29 -32.04
CA ALA A 158 -0.59 -18.22 -30.62
C ALA A 158 -0.62 -16.78 -30.10
N GLN A 159 0.50 -16.05 -30.22
CA GLN A 159 0.64 -14.70 -29.66
C GLN A 159 -0.31 -13.68 -30.28
N SER A 160 -0.64 -13.83 -31.57
CA SER A 160 -1.55 -12.91 -32.26
C SER A 160 -3.03 -13.24 -32.07
N ALA A 161 -3.36 -14.37 -31.42
CA ALA A 161 -4.75 -14.80 -31.25
C ALA A 161 -5.61 -13.77 -30.50
N PRO A 162 -5.16 -13.14 -29.40
CA PRO A 162 -5.93 -12.08 -28.74
C PRO A 162 -6.27 -10.92 -29.68
N HIS A 163 -5.28 -10.37 -30.39
CA HIS A 163 -5.52 -9.28 -31.34
C HIS A 163 -6.46 -9.68 -32.48
N ARG A 164 -6.23 -10.85 -33.08
CA ARG A 164 -7.00 -11.35 -34.24
C ARG A 164 -8.45 -11.63 -33.86
N ILE A 165 -8.69 -12.25 -32.70
CA ILE A 165 -10.06 -12.53 -32.23
C ILE A 165 -10.79 -11.23 -31.88
N ALA A 166 -10.14 -10.30 -31.15
CA ALA A 166 -10.72 -8.98 -30.89
C ALA A 166 -11.15 -8.28 -32.18
N SER A 167 -10.29 -8.30 -33.20
CA SER A 167 -10.53 -7.63 -34.48
C SER A 167 -11.70 -8.22 -35.28
N VAL A 168 -11.89 -9.53 -35.23
CA VAL A 168 -12.95 -10.23 -35.99
C VAL A 168 -14.29 -10.21 -35.24
N THR A 169 -14.27 -10.26 -33.91
CA THR A 169 -15.49 -10.32 -33.08
C THR A 169 -16.02 -8.94 -32.71
N GLY A 170 -15.19 -7.90 -32.78
CA GLY A 170 -15.52 -6.56 -32.28
C GLY A 170 -15.32 -6.40 -30.78
N ASP A 171 -14.80 -7.43 -30.10
CA ASP A 171 -14.46 -7.39 -28.68
C ASP A 171 -13.18 -6.59 -28.42
N TYR A 172 -13.01 -6.22 -27.16
CA TYR A 172 -11.74 -5.74 -26.63
C TYR A 172 -11.15 -6.80 -25.71
N ILE A 173 -9.83 -6.99 -25.75
CA ILE A 173 -9.14 -7.93 -24.88
C ILE A 173 -8.06 -7.17 -24.11
N VAL A 174 -7.91 -7.45 -22.81
CA VAL A 174 -6.70 -7.04 -22.07
C VAL A 174 -5.83 -8.27 -21.87
N GLN A 175 -4.58 -8.19 -22.31
CA GLN A 175 -3.60 -9.26 -22.14
C GLN A 175 -2.74 -8.98 -20.91
N ILE A 176 -3.01 -9.67 -19.81
CA ILE A 176 -2.24 -9.59 -18.57
C ILE A 176 -1.20 -10.72 -18.59
N ILE A 177 0.06 -10.39 -18.86
CA ILE A 177 1.15 -11.38 -18.93
C ILE A 177 2.08 -11.20 -17.72
N ASP A 178 2.01 -12.14 -16.79
CA ASP A 178 2.78 -12.14 -15.55
C ASP A 178 4.18 -12.73 -15.77
N GLU A 179 5.21 -12.11 -15.18
CA GLU A 179 6.62 -12.48 -15.28
C GLU A 179 7.16 -12.54 -16.73
N PHE A 180 6.82 -11.52 -17.52
CA PHE A 180 7.09 -11.43 -18.95
C PHE A 180 8.57 -11.62 -19.35
N GLN A 181 9.51 -11.27 -18.46
CA GLN A 181 10.94 -11.43 -18.73
C GLN A 181 11.37 -12.87 -18.99
N PHE A 182 10.65 -13.85 -18.44
CA PHE A 182 10.98 -15.26 -18.59
C PHE A 182 10.78 -15.80 -20.01
N MET A 183 10.08 -15.06 -20.89
CA MET A 183 9.99 -15.45 -22.29
C MET A 183 11.36 -15.54 -22.96
N ASN A 184 12.34 -14.75 -22.52
CA ASN A 184 13.67 -14.71 -23.10
C ASN A 184 14.71 -15.58 -22.37
N SER A 185 14.34 -16.33 -21.33
CA SER A 185 15.26 -17.26 -20.64
C SER A 185 14.74 -18.69 -20.53
N GLU A 186 13.43 -18.86 -20.43
CA GLU A 186 12.83 -20.16 -20.12
C GLU A 186 12.30 -20.87 -21.36
N ILE A 187 12.20 -20.19 -22.49
CA ILE A 187 11.66 -20.73 -23.73
C ILE A 187 12.79 -21.08 -24.69
N TYR A 188 12.69 -22.23 -25.34
CA TYR A 188 13.71 -22.79 -26.22
C TYR A 188 13.12 -23.14 -27.58
N TRP A 189 13.91 -22.89 -28.63
CA TRP A 189 13.53 -23.19 -30.02
C TRP A 189 13.43 -24.70 -30.29
N ASP A 190 14.19 -25.51 -29.57
CA ASP A 190 14.33 -26.95 -29.78
C ASP A 190 13.75 -27.79 -28.64
N THR A 191 13.33 -29.01 -28.97
CA THR A 191 12.81 -30.01 -28.02
C THR A 191 13.85 -30.46 -26.99
N GLY A 192 15.13 -30.42 -27.36
CA GLY A 192 16.27 -30.71 -26.49
C GLY A 192 16.55 -29.61 -25.46
N LYS A 193 15.92 -28.43 -25.59
CA LYS A 193 16.07 -27.27 -24.70
C LYS A 193 17.53 -26.81 -24.59
N THR A 194 18.20 -26.72 -25.74
CA THR A 194 19.61 -26.30 -25.84
C THR A 194 19.78 -24.89 -26.41
N ARG A 195 18.81 -24.41 -27.19
CA ARG A 195 18.80 -23.10 -27.84
C ARG A 195 17.72 -22.19 -27.25
N VAL A 196 18.10 -21.36 -26.29
CA VAL A 196 17.20 -20.36 -25.67
C VAL A 196 16.69 -19.36 -26.72
N ALA A 197 15.40 -19.04 -26.67
CA ALA A 197 14.74 -18.02 -27.45
C ALA A 197 14.89 -16.64 -26.78
N ASN A 198 16.11 -16.10 -26.78
CA ASN A 198 16.47 -14.89 -26.04
C ASN A 198 15.90 -13.57 -26.61
N ASP A 199 15.17 -13.63 -27.72
CA ASP A 199 14.51 -12.53 -28.42
C ASP A 199 13.01 -12.77 -28.63
N LEU A 200 12.43 -13.80 -27.99
CA LEU A 200 11.02 -14.15 -28.14
C LEU A 200 10.08 -12.98 -27.78
N ALA A 201 10.39 -12.22 -26.74
CA ALA A 201 9.63 -11.05 -26.35
C ALA A 201 9.61 -9.95 -27.44
N GLY A 202 10.67 -9.85 -28.24
CA GLY A 202 10.74 -8.93 -29.38
C GLY A 202 9.68 -9.21 -30.44
N THR A 203 9.14 -10.43 -30.50
CA THR A 203 8.06 -10.78 -31.45
C THR A 203 6.73 -10.07 -31.16
N TYR A 204 6.56 -9.46 -29.97
CA TYR A 204 5.42 -8.60 -29.63
C TYR A 204 5.51 -7.17 -30.19
N LEU A 205 6.52 -6.84 -31.00
CA LEU A 205 6.77 -5.48 -31.48
C LEU A 205 5.53 -4.77 -32.04
N SER A 206 4.76 -5.43 -32.91
CA SER A 206 3.51 -4.88 -33.45
C SER A 206 2.32 -5.07 -32.51
N LEU A 207 2.26 -6.19 -31.80
CA LEU A 207 1.15 -6.54 -30.92
C LEU A 207 1.06 -5.62 -29.69
N ALA A 208 2.19 -5.13 -29.19
CA ALA A 208 2.24 -4.18 -28.08
C ALA A 208 1.59 -2.83 -28.41
N GLU A 209 1.41 -2.49 -29.69
CA GLU A 209 0.71 -1.27 -30.14
C GLU A 209 -0.78 -1.51 -30.40
N SER A 210 -1.26 -2.75 -30.25
CA SER A 210 -2.65 -3.12 -30.45
C SER A 210 -3.59 -2.31 -29.55
N LYS A 211 -4.55 -1.62 -30.18
CA LYS A 211 -5.59 -0.86 -29.49
C LYS A 211 -6.82 -1.66 -29.11
N VAL A 212 -6.97 -2.85 -29.69
CA VAL A 212 -8.07 -3.78 -29.40
C VAL A 212 -7.65 -4.91 -28.46
N ALA A 213 -6.33 -5.10 -28.31
CA ALA A 213 -5.75 -6.10 -27.43
C ALA A 213 -4.45 -5.60 -26.76
N PRO A 214 -4.46 -4.47 -26.03
CA PRO A 214 -3.26 -3.98 -25.35
C PRO A 214 -2.81 -4.92 -24.23
N MET A 215 -1.55 -4.74 -23.81
CA MET A 215 -0.90 -5.63 -22.85
C MET A 215 -0.62 -4.91 -21.52
N LEU A 216 -0.86 -5.62 -20.41
CA LEU A 216 -0.30 -5.32 -19.10
C LEU A 216 0.73 -6.41 -18.78
N VAL A 217 2.01 -6.07 -18.79
CA VAL A 217 3.08 -7.02 -18.47
C VAL A 217 3.66 -6.73 -17.10
N THR A 218 4.04 -7.76 -16.35
CA THR A 218 4.74 -7.60 -15.06
C THR A 218 6.12 -8.25 -15.13
N GLY A 219 6.98 -7.91 -14.17
CA GLY A 219 8.23 -8.67 -13.96
C GLY A 219 8.86 -8.40 -12.61
N SER A 220 9.33 -9.47 -11.95
CA SER A 220 9.98 -9.41 -10.65
C SER A 220 11.48 -9.09 -10.70
N TRP A 221 12.08 -9.16 -11.89
CA TRP A 221 13.44 -8.69 -12.17
C TRP A 221 13.36 -7.38 -12.95
N VAL A 222 13.34 -6.27 -12.22
CA VAL A 222 13.00 -4.94 -12.75
C VAL A 222 13.94 -4.55 -13.86
N SER A 223 15.24 -4.66 -13.60
CA SER A 223 16.27 -4.28 -14.57
C SER A 223 16.25 -5.17 -15.81
N TRP A 224 15.90 -6.45 -15.66
CA TRP A 224 15.76 -7.36 -16.79
C TRP A 224 14.55 -7.01 -17.65
N LEU A 225 13.37 -6.82 -17.05
CA LEU A 225 12.19 -6.43 -17.80
C LEU A 225 12.40 -5.06 -18.48
N LYS A 226 13.02 -4.08 -17.80
CA LYS A 226 13.39 -2.79 -18.42
C LYS A 226 14.28 -2.99 -19.65
N ASN A 227 15.24 -3.91 -19.62
CA ASN A 227 16.08 -4.22 -20.78
C ASN A 227 15.29 -4.79 -21.97
N ILE A 228 14.29 -5.64 -21.71
CA ILE A 228 13.40 -6.15 -22.76
C ILE A 228 12.54 -5.02 -23.34
N ILE A 229 11.88 -4.26 -22.47
CA ILE A 229 10.98 -3.18 -22.87
C ILE A 229 11.73 -2.09 -23.65
N ARG A 230 12.90 -1.64 -23.16
CA ARG A 230 13.66 -0.56 -23.80
C ARG A 230 14.52 -1.02 -24.98
N GLY A 231 14.99 -2.28 -24.94
CA GLY A 231 15.85 -2.84 -25.98
C GLY A 231 15.08 -3.48 -27.13
N GLN A 232 14.16 -4.40 -26.83
CA GLN A 232 13.43 -5.16 -27.84
C GLN A 232 12.08 -4.52 -28.22
N LEU A 233 11.47 -3.72 -27.33
CA LEU A 233 10.14 -3.13 -27.53
C LEU A 233 10.13 -1.59 -27.35
N PRO A 234 11.11 -0.84 -27.91
CA PRO A 234 11.32 0.56 -27.59
C PRO A 234 10.09 1.41 -27.89
N GLY A 235 9.70 2.26 -26.94
CA GLY A 235 8.61 3.24 -27.10
C GLY A 235 7.19 2.66 -27.07
N ARG A 236 7.00 1.36 -26.83
CA ARG A 236 5.69 0.70 -26.95
C ARG A 236 4.94 0.54 -25.63
N PHE A 237 5.67 0.48 -24.52
CA PHE A 237 5.11 0.36 -23.18
C PHE A 237 5.22 1.66 -22.41
N ILE A 238 4.19 1.94 -21.62
CA ILE A 238 4.28 2.86 -20.48
C ILE A 238 4.90 2.07 -19.32
N GLU A 239 5.99 2.55 -18.75
CA GLU A 239 6.59 1.95 -17.55
C GLU A 239 5.94 2.56 -16.31
N THR A 240 5.46 1.71 -15.40
CA THR A 240 4.94 2.12 -14.09
C THR A 240 5.54 1.27 -13.00
N GLU A 241 5.93 1.86 -11.88
CA GLU A 241 6.55 1.14 -10.77
C GLU A 241 5.52 0.84 -9.66
N LEU A 242 5.52 -0.39 -9.13
CA LEU A 242 4.74 -0.74 -7.94
C LEU A 242 5.62 -0.55 -6.70
N ASN A 243 5.33 0.50 -5.95
CA ASN A 243 6.06 0.84 -4.73
C ASN A 243 5.56 0.01 -3.53
N ASN A 244 6.10 0.27 -2.34
CA ASN A 244 5.51 -0.24 -1.10
C ASN A 244 4.07 0.30 -0.92
N LEU A 245 3.32 -0.28 0.02
CA LEU A 245 2.02 0.28 0.37
C LEU A 245 2.20 1.69 0.92
N LYS A 246 1.16 2.52 0.82
CA LYS A 246 1.14 3.77 1.60
C LYS A 246 1.16 3.46 3.08
N GLU A 247 1.61 4.40 3.91
CA GLU A 247 1.75 4.18 5.35
C GLU A 247 0.42 3.74 5.97
N GLU A 248 -0.69 4.41 5.65
CA GLU A 248 -2.03 4.07 6.12
C GLU A 248 -2.50 2.69 5.63
N GLU A 249 -2.16 2.32 4.39
CA GLU A 249 -2.53 1.02 3.81
C GLU A 249 -1.68 -0.13 4.36
N GLY A 250 -0.41 0.13 4.68
CA GLY A 250 0.48 -0.82 5.36
C GLY A 250 -0.01 -1.10 6.78
N LEU A 251 -0.48 -0.07 7.49
CA LEU A 251 -1.09 -0.24 8.80
C LEU A 251 -2.41 -1.04 8.73
N GLU A 252 -3.26 -0.72 7.74
CA GLU A 252 -4.47 -1.50 7.44
C GLU A 252 -4.12 -2.98 7.19
N ALA A 253 -3.07 -3.26 6.41
CA ALA A 253 -2.63 -4.62 6.12
C ALA A 253 -2.15 -5.36 7.37
N ILE A 254 -1.44 -4.71 8.29
CA ILE A 254 -1.01 -5.30 9.57
C ILE A 254 -2.22 -5.75 10.39
N TYR A 255 -3.22 -4.89 10.57
CA TYR A 255 -4.41 -5.22 11.34
C TYR A 255 -5.23 -6.33 10.66
N ASN A 256 -5.42 -6.26 9.34
CA ASN A 256 -6.13 -7.31 8.59
C ASN A 256 -5.41 -8.65 8.71
N TYR A 257 -4.09 -8.68 8.59
CA TYR A 257 -3.31 -9.91 8.71
C TYR A 257 -3.35 -10.46 10.13
N SER A 258 -3.28 -9.59 11.14
CA SER A 258 -3.45 -9.96 12.55
C SER A 258 -4.78 -10.68 12.79
N ILE A 259 -5.89 -10.11 12.32
CA ILE A 259 -7.24 -10.68 12.46
C ILE A 259 -7.34 -12.02 11.73
N ILE A 260 -6.94 -12.07 10.46
CA ILE A 260 -7.09 -13.26 9.61
C ILE A 260 -6.23 -14.43 10.10
N THR A 261 -5.03 -14.14 10.59
CA THR A 261 -4.09 -15.18 11.06
C THR A 261 -4.26 -15.52 12.54
N GLY A 262 -5.06 -14.74 13.28
CA GLY A 262 -5.23 -14.90 14.72
C GLY A 262 -3.97 -14.55 15.53
N VAL A 263 -3.03 -13.77 14.97
CA VAL A 263 -1.80 -13.35 15.64
C VAL A 263 -2.03 -11.96 16.27
N PRO A 264 -2.07 -11.83 17.60
CA PRO A 264 -2.28 -10.55 18.25
C PRO A 264 -1.14 -9.57 17.96
N VAL A 265 -1.47 -8.35 17.57
CA VAL A 265 -0.52 -7.25 17.38
C VAL A 265 -1.01 -6.05 18.19
N SER A 266 -0.16 -5.48 19.06
CA SER A 266 -0.51 -4.26 19.80
C SER A 266 -0.34 -3.03 18.91
N ASP A 267 -1.04 -1.92 19.23
CA ASP A 267 -1.00 -0.70 18.42
C ASP A 267 0.42 -0.13 18.26
N ASP A 268 1.20 -0.14 19.35
CA ASP A 268 2.58 0.33 19.32
C ASP A 268 3.46 -0.54 18.41
N VAL A 269 3.27 -1.87 18.45
CA VAL A 269 3.98 -2.80 17.56
C VAL A 269 3.54 -2.62 16.11
N ALA A 270 2.24 -2.40 15.84
CA ALA A 270 1.73 -2.18 14.48
C ALA A 270 2.35 -0.94 13.83
N LEU A 271 2.37 0.18 14.56
CA LEU A 271 3.00 1.43 14.10
C LEU A 271 4.50 1.25 13.84
N TYR A 272 5.20 0.60 14.78
CA TYR A 272 6.64 0.40 14.65
C TYR A 272 6.99 -0.57 13.53
N LEU A 273 6.30 -1.71 13.44
CA LEU A 273 6.43 -2.67 12.34
C LEU A 273 6.26 -1.98 10.99
N ASN A 274 5.20 -1.19 10.83
CA ASN A 274 4.91 -0.53 9.56
C ASN A 274 6.05 0.39 9.11
N LYS A 275 6.61 1.18 10.04
CA LYS A 275 7.74 2.08 9.76
C LYS A 275 9.03 1.32 9.49
N LEU A 276 9.34 0.32 10.32
CA LEU A 276 10.56 -0.49 10.25
C LEU A 276 10.71 -1.18 8.89
N VAL A 277 9.61 -1.66 8.33
CA VAL A 277 9.59 -2.35 7.04
C VAL A 277 9.15 -1.45 5.89
N ASN A 278 8.99 -0.15 6.15
CA ASN A 278 8.55 0.86 5.20
C ASN A 278 7.28 0.44 4.42
N SER A 279 6.30 -0.13 5.13
CA SER A 279 5.03 -0.62 4.57
C SER A 279 5.19 -1.64 3.43
N ASP A 280 6.27 -2.42 3.42
CA ASP A 280 6.44 -3.53 2.49
C ASP A 280 5.45 -4.67 2.81
N PRO A 281 4.53 -5.02 1.90
CA PRO A 281 3.54 -6.07 2.14
C PRO A 281 4.15 -7.45 2.37
N PHE A 282 5.31 -7.74 1.78
CA PHE A 282 6.02 -9.00 1.99
C PHE A 282 6.59 -9.08 3.40
N TYR A 283 7.29 -8.04 3.85
CA TYR A 283 7.91 -8.04 5.18
C TYR A 283 6.84 -8.04 6.29
N ILE A 284 5.75 -7.28 6.11
CA ILE A 284 4.57 -7.34 6.99
C ILE A 284 4.06 -8.79 7.09
N SER A 285 3.83 -9.44 5.93
CA SER A 285 3.38 -10.83 5.90
C SER A 285 4.36 -11.78 6.58
N ALA A 286 5.64 -11.63 6.31
CA ALA A 286 6.71 -12.50 6.81
C ALA A 286 6.83 -12.44 8.32
N ILE A 287 6.78 -11.24 8.90
CA ILE A 287 6.89 -11.05 10.35
C ILE A 287 5.65 -11.59 11.07
N ILE A 288 4.45 -11.24 10.60
CA ILE A 288 3.19 -11.72 11.22
C ILE A 288 3.09 -13.24 11.16
N ARG A 289 3.46 -13.83 10.02
CA ARG A 289 3.41 -15.28 9.80
C ARG A 289 4.71 -16.01 10.16
N SER A 290 5.66 -15.32 10.80
CA SER A 290 6.95 -15.92 11.14
C SER A 290 6.76 -17.19 11.97
N ILE A 291 7.62 -18.18 11.68
CA ILE A 291 7.68 -19.47 12.38
C ILE A 291 8.54 -19.41 13.64
N TYR A 292 9.04 -18.23 14.01
CA TYR A 292 9.81 -18.05 15.24
C TYR A 292 8.99 -18.47 16.46
N LYS A 293 9.54 -19.38 17.27
CA LYS A 293 8.81 -20.03 18.38
C LYS A 293 8.40 -19.06 19.48
N ASP A 294 9.25 -18.07 19.77
CA ASP A 294 8.99 -17.06 20.81
C ASP A 294 8.44 -15.76 20.21
N LYS A 295 7.80 -15.84 19.03
CA LYS A 295 7.15 -14.69 18.39
C LYS A 295 6.05 -14.14 19.29
N ASP A 296 6.22 -12.90 19.70
CA ASP A 296 5.23 -12.12 20.43
C ASP A 296 5.14 -10.72 19.80
N LEU A 297 4.08 -10.46 19.03
CA LEU A 297 3.85 -9.16 18.41
C LEU A 297 2.99 -8.24 19.29
N THR A 298 2.81 -8.57 20.57
CA THR A 298 2.21 -7.65 21.55
C THR A 298 3.25 -6.76 22.21
N THR A 299 4.54 -7.11 22.10
CA THR A 299 5.67 -6.38 22.68
C THR A 299 6.71 -5.98 21.64
N ILE A 300 7.41 -4.87 21.88
CA ILE A 300 8.48 -4.39 20.99
C ILE A 300 9.66 -5.37 20.98
N ASP A 301 10.06 -5.90 22.15
CA ASP A 301 11.12 -6.91 22.24
C ASP A 301 10.79 -8.18 21.43
N GLY A 302 9.54 -8.64 21.48
CA GLY A 302 9.09 -9.79 20.69
C GLY A 302 9.09 -9.51 19.18
N LEU A 303 8.71 -8.32 18.74
CA LEU A 303 8.87 -7.89 17.34
C LEU A 303 10.33 -7.90 16.91
N MET A 304 11.23 -7.34 17.73
CA MET A 304 12.65 -7.24 17.44
C MET A 304 13.31 -8.62 17.31
N LYS A 305 13.01 -9.55 18.23
CA LYS A 305 13.45 -10.95 18.15
C LYS A 305 12.91 -11.67 16.92
N THR A 306 11.64 -11.41 16.57
CA THR A 306 11.02 -11.97 15.37
C THR A 306 11.68 -11.46 14.10
N LEU A 307 11.96 -10.15 14.02
CA LEU A 307 12.69 -9.57 12.89
C LEU A 307 14.09 -10.16 12.78
N ASP A 308 14.85 -10.23 13.88
CA ASP A 308 16.20 -10.83 13.89
C ASP A 308 16.20 -12.29 13.41
N PHE A 309 15.17 -13.07 13.76
CA PHE A 309 14.96 -14.40 13.20
C PHE A 309 14.70 -14.35 11.69
N GLU A 310 13.77 -13.50 11.22
CA GLU A 310 13.43 -13.36 9.80
C GLU A 310 14.63 -12.92 8.95
N LEU A 311 15.50 -12.05 9.48
CA LEU A 311 16.69 -11.53 8.81
C LEU A 311 17.83 -12.54 8.68
N ARG A 312 17.85 -13.61 9.50
CA ARG A 312 18.95 -14.61 9.50
C ARG A 312 18.54 -15.99 9.03
N ARG A 313 17.27 -16.37 9.20
CA ARG A 313 16.79 -17.75 9.01
C ARG A 313 15.37 -17.87 8.48
N GLY A 314 14.57 -16.80 8.56
CA GLY A 314 13.18 -16.83 8.13
C GLY A 314 12.99 -16.60 6.63
N SER A 315 11.74 -16.28 6.28
CA SER A 315 11.30 -16.11 4.90
C SER A 315 11.94 -14.89 4.22
N ILE A 316 12.17 -13.82 4.96
CA ILE A 316 12.87 -12.61 4.47
C ILE A 316 14.30 -12.97 4.03
N TYR A 317 15.06 -13.60 4.93
CA TYR A 317 16.41 -14.08 4.63
C TYR A 317 16.42 -15.02 3.42
N GLY A 318 15.55 -16.04 3.42
CA GLY A 318 15.48 -17.02 2.33
C GLY A 318 15.24 -16.36 0.97
N THR A 319 14.28 -15.42 0.91
CA THR A 319 13.96 -14.69 -0.32
C THR A 319 15.16 -13.87 -0.79
N TRP A 320 15.76 -13.05 0.06
CA TRP A 320 16.91 -12.23 -0.33
C TRP A 320 18.12 -13.06 -0.74
N MET A 321 18.39 -14.16 -0.04
CA MET A 321 19.50 -15.04 -0.35
C MET A 321 19.35 -15.74 -1.70
N GLU A 322 18.13 -16.00 -2.16
CA GLU A 322 17.87 -16.50 -3.51
C GLU A 322 18.35 -15.49 -4.56
N TYR A 323 17.92 -14.22 -4.45
CA TYR A 323 18.34 -13.13 -5.35
C TYR A 323 19.86 -12.90 -5.32
N ILE A 324 20.42 -12.82 -4.11
CA ILE A 324 21.85 -12.55 -3.90
C ILE A 324 22.69 -13.69 -4.48
N THR A 325 22.38 -14.95 -4.12
CA THR A 325 23.18 -16.10 -4.54
C THR A 325 23.14 -16.25 -6.07
N ARG A 326 21.97 -16.13 -6.68
CA ARG A 326 21.80 -16.25 -8.14
C ARG A 326 22.56 -15.17 -8.91
N THR A 327 22.54 -13.93 -8.42
CA THR A 327 23.25 -12.83 -9.05
C THR A 327 24.76 -12.99 -8.86
N LEU A 328 25.22 -13.27 -7.65
CA LEU A 328 26.64 -13.43 -7.36
C LEU A 328 27.26 -14.63 -8.08
N SER A 329 26.54 -15.74 -8.23
CA SER A 329 27.01 -16.90 -9.01
C SER A 329 27.16 -16.55 -10.50
N THR A 330 26.28 -15.70 -11.03
CA THR A 330 26.34 -15.23 -12.42
C THR A 330 27.52 -14.30 -12.64
N VAL A 331 27.80 -13.40 -11.69
CA VAL A 331 28.96 -12.49 -11.75
C VAL A 331 30.28 -13.26 -11.58
N ASN A 332 30.25 -14.40 -10.87
CA ASN A 332 31.38 -15.29 -10.61
C ASN A 332 32.63 -14.54 -10.10
N ASP A 333 32.45 -13.76 -9.03
CA ASP A 333 33.44 -12.77 -8.61
C ASP A 333 33.55 -12.65 -7.08
N LYS A 334 34.78 -12.81 -6.57
CA LYS A 334 35.14 -12.67 -5.15
C LYS A 334 34.92 -11.26 -4.58
N ASN A 335 34.98 -10.21 -5.41
CA ASN A 335 34.83 -8.81 -5.01
C ASN A 335 33.42 -8.24 -5.22
N ALA A 336 32.51 -8.96 -5.90
CA ALA A 336 31.14 -8.49 -6.08
C ALA A 336 30.45 -8.20 -4.74
N LYS A 337 30.68 -9.04 -3.72
CA LYS A 337 30.15 -8.82 -2.38
C LYS A 337 30.65 -7.52 -1.74
N LYS A 338 31.93 -7.17 -1.96
CA LYS A 338 32.55 -5.93 -1.45
C LYS A 338 31.87 -4.70 -2.04
N ILE A 339 31.60 -4.72 -3.35
CA ILE A 339 30.91 -3.64 -4.05
C ILE A 339 29.51 -3.43 -3.46
N VAL A 340 28.74 -4.52 -3.33
CA VAL A 340 27.38 -4.47 -2.81
C VAL A 340 27.37 -3.97 -1.35
N LEU A 341 28.26 -4.47 -0.50
CA LEU A 341 28.39 -4.01 0.89
C LEU A 341 28.74 -2.51 0.94
N PHE A 342 29.76 -2.08 0.22
CA PHE A 342 30.20 -0.68 0.18
C PHE A 342 29.08 0.26 -0.26
N LEU A 343 28.42 -0.05 -1.38
CA LEU A 343 27.33 0.77 -1.90
C LEU A 343 26.13 0.79 -0.97
N SER A 344 25.79 -0.33 -0.33
CA SER A 344 24.65 -0.41 0.59
C SER A 344 24.92 0.35 1.89
N LYS A 345 26.14 0.29 2.43
CA LYS A 345 26.58 1.13 3.57
C LYS A 345 26.48 2.62 3.27
N ASN A 346 26.74 3.01 2.02
CA ASN A 346 26.78 4.39 1.57
C ASN A 346 25.59 4.74 0.65
N ARG A 347 24.44 4.09 0.89
CA ARG A 347 23.27 4.15 0.00
C ARG A 347 22.67 5.54 -0.20
N GLU A 348 22.98 6.53 0.63
CA GLU A 348 22.52 7.90 0.44
C GLU A 348 23.28 8.66 -0.66
N LYS A 349 24.45 8.17 -1.09
CA LYS A 349 25.32 8.81 -2.07
C LYS A 349 25.45 7.97 -3.35
N GLU A 350 25.54 8.65 -4.49
CA GLU A 350 25.97 8.04 -5.74
C GLU A 350 27.50 8.08 -5.90
N TRP A 351 28.04 6.98 -6.41
CA TRP A 351 29.48 6.79 -6.59
C TRP A 351 29.78 6.55 -8.05
N THR A 352 30.84 7.19 -8.54
CA THR A 352 31.37 6.89 -9.87
C THR A 352 32.06 5.53 -9.87
N ARG A 353 32.13 4.89 -11.04
CA ARG A 353 32.86 3.63 -11.24
C ARG A 353 34.29 3.68 -10.70
N GLN A 354 35.00 4.78 -10.97
CA GLN A 354 36.39 4.99 -10.51
C GLN A 354 36.48 5.12 -8.99
N GLU A 355 35.54 5.82 -8.34
CA GLU A 355 35.49 5.86 -6.88
C GLU A 355 35.24 4.47 -6.27
N ILE A 356 34.36 3.66 -6.88
CA ILE A 356 34.08 2.29 -6.42
C ILE A 356 35.33 1.41 -6.52
N ILE A 357 36.03 1.44 -7.65
CA ILE A 357 37.29 0.71 -7.86
C ILE A 357 38.30 1.08 -6.77
N ALA A 358 38.50 2.38 -6.53
CA ALA A 358 39.45 2.86 -5.54
C ALA A 358 39.05 2.48 -4.11
N LYS A 359 37.79 2.70 -3.72
CA LYS A 359 37.31 2.47 -2.34
C LYS A 359 37.22 1.00 -1.98
N CYS A 360 36.87 0.14 -2.94
CA CYS A 360 36.79 -1.31 -2.72
C CYS A 360 38.12 -2.03 -3.02
N ASN A 361 39.17 -1.29 -3.43
CA ASN A 361 40.47 -1.82 -3.85
C ASN A 361 40.33 -2.95 -4.89
N LEU A 362 39.57 -2.68 -5.95
CA LEU A 362 39.23 -3.67 -6.98
C LEU A 362 40.38 -3.80 -8.01
N PRO A 363 40.73 -5.02 -8.42
CA PRO A 363 41.77 -5.26 -9.43
C PRO A 363 41.25 -5.11 -10.87
N TYR A 364 40.24 -4.27 -11.10
CA TYR A 364 39.54 -4.16 -12.39
C TYR A 364 39.97 -2.92 -13.16
N ASP A 365 40.03 -3.07 -14.48
CA ASP A 365 39.99 -1.91 -15.37
C ASP A 365 38.56 -1.35 -15.48
N ASP A 366 38.43 -0.21 -16.14
CA ASP A 366 37.16 0.53 -16.26
C ASP A 366 36.08 -0.28 -16.99
N ARG A 367 36.44 -1.12 -17.98
CA ARG A 367 35.51 -1.91 -18.79
C ARG A 367 35.04 -3.15 -18.04
N GLU A 368 35.96 -3.83 -17.36
CA GLU A 368 35.64 -4.98 -16.52
C GLU A 368 34.73 -4.56 -15.36
N ALA A 369 35.02 -3.43 -14.71
CA ALA A 369 34.18 -2.88 -13.66
C ALA A 369 32.77 -2.55 -14.16
N GLU A 370 32.64 -1.95 -15.35
CA GLU A 370 31.34 -1.67 -15.96
C GLU A 370 30.54 -2.95 -16.16
N ASN A 371 31.13 -3.98 -16.78
CA ASN A 371 30.44 -5.24 -17.02
C ASN A 371 29.94 -5.86 -15.71
N LYS A 372 30.76 -5.86 -14.66
CA LYS A 372 30.38 -6.42 -13.35
C LYS A 372 29.28 -5.61 -12.66
N LEU A 373 29.35 -4.28 -12.71
CA LEU A 373 28.32 -3.40 -12.16
C LEU A 373 27.00 -3.57 -12.91
N GLN A 374 27.03 -3.68 -14.24
CA GLN A 374 25.85 -3.97 -15.06
C GLN A 374 25.23 -5.32 -14.72
N MET A 375 26.03 -6.34 -14.42
CA MET A 375 25.51 -7.63 -13.94
C MET A 375 24.84 -7.51 -12.57
N LEU A 376 25.39 -6.70 -11.66
CA LEU A 376 24.79 -6.42 -10.35
C LEU A 376 23.49 -5.61 -10.47
N ILE A 377 23.39 -4.68 -11.42
CA ILE A 377 22.14 -3.96 -11.75
C ILE A 377 21.11 -4.94 -12.29
N LYS A 378 21.47 -5.77 -13.28
CA LYS A 378 20.55 -6.76 -13.87
C LYS A 378 20.01 -7.74 -12.83
N GLY A 379 20.81 -8.07 -11.82
CA GLY A 379 20.40 -8.88 -10.69
C GLY A 379 19.67 -8.14 -9.57
N ASP A 380 19.35 -6.86 -9.77
CA ASP A 380 18.71 -5.98 -8.78
C ASP A 380 19.40 -6.04 -7.40
N LEU A 381 20.75 -5.97 -7.35
CA LEU A 381 21.53 -5.84 -6.11
C LEU A 381 22.07 -4.43 -5.87
N ILE A 382 22.15 -3.62 -6.92
CA ILE A 382 22.51 -2.20 -6.88
C ILE A 382 21.62 -1.45 -7.88
N SER A 383 21.75 -0.13 -7.96
CA SER A 383 20.99 0.70 -8.90
C SER A 383 21.89 1.63 -9.70
N GLU A 384 21.44 1.98 -10.91
CA GLU A 384 22.03 3.07 -11.68
C GLU A 384 21.84 4.40 -10.94
N GLY A 385 22.85 5.27 -11.02
CA GLY A 385 22.76 6.64 -10.56
C GLY A 385 22.24 7.59 -11.63
N SER A 386 22.43 8.88 -11.37
CA SER A 386 22.02 9.99 -12.24
C SER A 386 22.71 10.01 -13.61
N THR A 387 23.84 9.32 -13.79
CA THR A 387 24.56 9.21 -15.05
C THR A 387 25.07 7.79 -15.27
N SER A 388 25.45 7.43 -16.50
CA SER A 388 25.92 6.09 -16.89
C SER A 388 27.19 5.61 -16.19
N ILE A 389 27.92 6.49 -15.51
CA ILE A 389 29.13 6.14 -14.75
C ILE A 389 28.87 6.08 -13.24
N ARG A 390 27.65 6.43 -12.81
CA ARG A 390 27.27 6.54 -11.40
C ARG A 390 26.39 5.38 -10.99
N TYR A 391 26.59 4.94 -9.75
CA TYR A 391 25.96 3.78 -9.17
C TYR A 391 25.57 4.06 -7.72
N LYS A 392 24.53 3.40 -7.24
CA LYS A 392 23.99 3.59 -5.89
C LYS A 392 23.64 2.25 -5.26
N GLY A 393 23.77 2.16 -3.94
CA GLY A 393 23.23 1.04 -3.17
C GLY A 393 21.71 1.00 -3.21
N MET A 394 21.14 -0.14 -2.85
CA MET A 394 19.68 -0.26 -2.72
C MET A 394 19.19 0.62 -1.56
N THR A 395 17.98 1.17 -1.71
CA THR A 395 17.31 1.94 -0.66
C THR A 395 16.59 1.07 0.39
N ASP A 396 16.52 -0.25 0.16
CA ASP A 396 15.84 -1.19 1.05
C ASP A 396 16.73 -1.50 2.28
N ASP A 397 16.28 -1.09 3.46
CA ASP A 397 17.03 -1.28 4.71
C ASP A 397 17.08 -2.74 5.16
N ILE A 398 16.01 -3.50 4.91
CA ILE A 398 15.92 -4.92 5.25
C ILE A 398 16.90 -5.71 4.38
N PHE A 399 16.99 -5.42 3.08
CA PHE A 399 18.03 -5.97 2.22
C PHE A 399 19.42 -5.69 2.77
N TYR A 400 19.71 -4.43 3.13
CA TYR A 400 21.02 -4.06 3.67
C TYR A 400 21.35 -4.86 4.92
N LYS A 401 20.41 -5.01 5.87
CA LYS A 401 20.60 -5.80 7.09
C LYS A 401 20.87 -7.27 6.79
N VAL A 402 20.08 -7.90 5.91
CA VAL A 402 20.31 -9.30 5.49
C VAL A 402 21.71 -9.45 4.88
N PHE A 403 22.09 -8.55 3.97
CA PHE A 403 23.39 -8.60 3.31
C PHE A 403 24.54 -8.40 4.32
N ARG A 404 24.39 -7.42 5.22
CA ARG A 404 25.34 -7.10 6.28
C ARG A 404 25.56 -8.30 7.20
N TYR A 405 24.48 -8.88 7.74
CA TYR A 405 24.55 -10.04 8.65
C TYR A 405 25.18 -11.26 8.00
N LYS A 406 25.03 -11.42 6.69
CA LYS A 406 25.56 -12.57 5.97
C LYS A 406 27.03 -12.43 5.57
N TYR A 407 27.46 -11.24 5.17
CA TYR A 407 28.72 -11.06 4.43
C TYR A 407 29.70 -10.07 5.04
N GLU A 408 29.29 -9.17 5.94
CA GLU A 408 30.22 -8.16 6.47
C GLU A 408 31.38 -8.78 7.25
N GLU A 409 31.11 -9.82 8.06
CA GLU A 409 32.16 -10.55 8.78
C GLU A 409 33.17 -11.18 7.80
N GLU A 410 32.70 -11.79 6.71
CA GLU A 410 33.57 -12.37 5.66
C GLU A 410 34.43 -11.28 4.98
N ILE A 411 33.88 -10.08 4.77
CA ILE A 411 34.50 -9.03 3.96
C ILE A 411 35.45 -8.16 4.78
N GLU A 412 35.05 -7.75 5.98
CA GLU A 412 35.73 -6.75 6.81
C GLU A 412 36.25 -7.32 8.13
N ASN A 413 36.02 -8.61 8.41
CA ASN A 413 36.38 -9.26 9.68
C ASN A 413 35.76 -8.56 10.90
N PHE A 414 34.56 -8.00 10.71
CA PHE A 414 33.77 -7.34 11.75
C PHE A 414 32.77 -8.35 12.35
N PRO A 415 32.89 -8.71 13.64
CA PRO A 415 32.10 -9.80 14.24
C PRO A 415 30.59 -9.58 14.19
N LEU A 416 29.84 -10.64 13.89
CA LEU A 416 28.39 -10.59 13.79
C LEU A 416 27.72 -10.09 15.07
N GLU A 417 28.22 -10.46 16.25
CA GLU A 417 27.65 -10.01 17.53
C GLU A 417 27.68 -8.48 17.64
N LYS A 418 28.76 -7.84 17.20
CA LYS A 418 28.88 -6.37 17.21
C LYS A 418 27.93 -5.72 16.23
N ILE A 419 27.72 -6.33 15.06
CA ILE A 419 26.74 -5.87 14.07
C ILE A 419 25.34 -5.87 14.68
N LEU A 420 24.97 -6.96 15.36
CA LEU A 420 23.66 -7.12 15.97
C LEU A 420 23.43 -6.12 17.11
N ASP A 421 24.45 -5.86 17.92
CA ASP A 421 24.37 -4.86 18.99
C ASP A 421 24.21 -3.44 18.43
N GLU A 422 24.98 -3.05 17.41
CA GLU A 422 24.85 -1.75 16.75
C GLU A 422 23.46 -1.54 16.13
N GLU A 423 22.89 -2.57 15.48
CA GLU A 423 21.56 -2.45 14.86
C GLU A 423 20.46 -2.38 15.93
N ARG A 424 20.57 -3.17 17.00
CA ARG A 424 19.62 -3.14 18.12
C ARG A 424 19.59 -1.77 18.79
N GLU A 425 20.75 -1.16 19.02
CA GLU A 425 20.82 0.18 19.61
C GLU A 425 20.15 1.24 18.71
N LYS A 426 20.39 1.20 17.39
CA LYS A 426 19.75 2.13 16.44
C LYS A 426 18.24 1.96 16.42
N GLU A 427 17.76 0.73 16.40
CA GLU A 427 16.33 0.41 16.40
C GLU A 427 15.66 0.89 17.70
N LEU A 428 16.28 0.67 18.85
CA LEU A 428 15.79 1.19 20.14
C LEU A 428 15.71 2.72 20.15
N MET A 429 16.74 3.43 19.64
CA MET A 429 16.70 4.90 19.53
C MET A 429 15.57 5.38 18.61
N GLN A 430 15.31 4.67 17.51
CA GLN A 430 14.19 4.99 16.61
C GLN A 430 12.85 4.77 17.30
N ILE A 431 12.69 3.67 18.05
CA ILE A 431 11.48 3.39 18.84
C ILE A 431 11.23 4.53 19.83
N GLU A 432 12.23 4.94 20.59
CA GLU A 432 12.10 6.03 21.57
C GLU A 432 11.72 7.36 20.92
N ALA A 433 12.33 7.68 19.77
CA ALA A 433 12.00 8.87 19.00
C ALA A 433 10.55 8.85 18.49
N LEU A 434 10.10 7.71 17.97
CA LEU A 434 8.74 7.50 17.49
C LEU A 434 7.72 7.57 18.62
N GLN A 435 7.99 6.98 19.77
CA GLN A 435 7.12 7.08 20.95
C GLN A 435 6.96 8.55 21.40
N LYS A 436 8.06 9.32 21.38
CA LYS A 436 8.03 10.75 21.69
C LYS A 436 7.20 11.52 20.66
N GLU A 437 7.33 11.19 19.38
CA GLU A 437 6.54 11.77 18.30
C GLU A 437 5.05 11.46 18.45
N ILE A 438 4.69 10.19 18.65
CA ILE A 438 3.29 9.75 18.86
C ILE A 438 2.68 10.48 20.06
N LYS A 439 3.41 10.57 21.17
CA LYS A 439 2.95 11.30 22.36
C LYS A 439 2.71 12.78 22.06
N SER A 440 3.62 13.40 21.30
CA SER A 440 3.49 14.79 20.84
C SER A 440 2.28 14.98 19.93
N LEU A 441 2.08 14.10 18.95
CA LEU A 441 0.95 14.13 18.03
C LEU A 441 -0.38 13.94 18.75
N LYS A 442 -0.50 12.97 19.67
CA LYS A 442 -1.68 12.81 20.53
C LYS A 442 -1.95 14.06 21.37
N GLY A 443 -0.88 14.70 21.88
CA GLY A 443 -0.98 15.98 22.58
C GLY A 443 -1.52 17.10 21.69
N ARG A 444 -1.00 17.23 20.46
CA ARG A 444 -1.45 18.21 19.47
C ARG A 444 -2.89 17.95 19.01
N GLU A 445 -3.25 16.70 18.78
CA GLU A 445 -4.61 16.30 18.41
C GLU A 445 -5.60 16.70 19.51
N LYS A 446 -5.29 16.39 20.77
CA LYS A 446 -6.11 16.78 21.92
C LYS A 446 -6.24 18.31 22.03
N TYR A 447 -5.14 19.03 21.82
CA TYR A 447 -5.10 20.49 21.78
C TYR A 447 -5.99 21.07 20.68
N TYR A 448 -5.87 20.59 19.43
CA TYR A 448 -6.71 21.04 18.32
C TYR A 448 -8.18 20.65 18.48
N LYS A 449 -8.48 19.46 19.01
CA LYS A 449 -9.87 19.05 19.33
C LYS A 449 -10.52 20.03 20.31
N GLY A 450 -9.81 20.47 21.35
CA GLY A 450 -10.28 21.49 22.29
C GLY A 450 -10.55 22.83 21.61
N HIS A 451 -9.57 23.38 20.91
CA HIS A 451 -9.71 24.69 20.24
C HIS A 451 -10.73 24.70 19.09
N ILE A 452 -10.89 23.60 18.35
CA ILE A 452 -11.96 23.50 17.35
C ILE A 452 -13.31 23.54 18.05
N LEU A 453 -13.49 22.81 19.15
CA LEU A 453 -14.74 22.82 19.90
C LEU A 453 -15.07 24.22 20.44
N GLU A 454 -14.09 24.90 21.05
CA GLU A 454 -14.21 26.31 21.48
C GLU A 454 -14.60 27.22 20.31
N TYR A 455 -13.89 27.12 19.18
CA TYR A 455 -14.14 27.93 17.99
C TYR A 455 -15.56 27.73 17.45
N VAL A 456 -16.05 26.49 17.39
CA VAL A 456 -17.40 26.22 16.87
C VAL A 456 -18.46 26.73 17.84
N LEU A 457 -18.27 26.59 19.17
CA LEU A 457 -19.13 27.20 20.19
C LEU A 457 -19.16 28.73 20.06
N MET A 458 -18.00 29.38 19.91
CA MET A 458 -17.91 30.82 19.70
C MET A 458 -18.59 31.26 18.40
N LYS A 459 -18.44 30.50 17.31
CA LYS A 459 -19.13 30.76 16.03
C LYS A 459 -20.64 30.63 16.17
N TYR A 460 -21.10 29.63 16.91
CA TYR A 460 -22.53 29.46 17.20
C TYR A 460 -23.11 30.70 17.89
N LEU A 461 -22.45 31.18 18.96
CA LEU A 461 -22.86 32.37 19.70
C LEU A 461 -22.79 33.66 18.86
N LYS A 462 -21.80 33.77 17.96
CA LYS A 462 -21.62 34.95 17.09
C LYS A 462 -22.60 35.01 15.91
N PHE A 463 -22.99 33.88 15.33
CA PHE A 463 -23.65 33.87 14.01
C PHE A 463 -24.89 32.98 13.90
N GLU A 464 -24.84 31.74 14.41
CA GLU A 464 -25.88 30.73 14.13
C GLU A 464 -27.17 30.94 14.93
N GLN A 465 -27.08 31.50 16.15
CA GLN A 465 -28.26 31.77 16.99
C GLN A 465 -29.26 32.75 16.34
N TYR A 466 -28.88 33.46 15.27
CA TYR A 466 -29.72 34.48 14.63
C TYR A 466 -30.36 34.04 13.31
N LYS A 467 -30.13 32.80 12.86
CA LYS A 467 -30.91 32.24 11.74
C LYS A 467 -32.30 31.88 12.24
N LYS A 468 -33.35 32.27 11.49
CA LYS A 468 -34.78 32.16 11.86
C LYS A 468 -35.28 30.73 12.20
N GLU A 469 -34.45 29.71 12.03
CA GLU A 469 -34.79 28.29 12.17
C GLU A 469 -34.03 27.56 13.31
N ASN A 470 -33.15 28.24 14.07
CA ASN A 470 -32.39 27.61 15.17
C ASN A 470 -33.09 27.74 16.53
N ALA A 471 -33.20 26.62 17.28
CA ALA A 471 -33.70 26.59 18.66
C ALA A 471 -32.87 27.50 19.60
N ALA A 472 -33.53 28.12 20.57
CA ALA A 472 -32.88 29.05 21.50
C ALA A 472 -31.85 28.31 22.38
N LEU A 473 -30.76 28.99 22.76
CA LEU A 473 -29.69 28.37 23.56
C LEU A 473 -30.22 27.75 24.87
N LYS A 474 -31.23 28.36 25.50
CA LYS A 474 -31.92 27.82 26.68
C LYS A 474 -32.49 26.41 26.50
N ASP A 475 -32.85 26.05 25.27
CA ASP A 475 -33.44 24.74 24.94
C ASP A 475 -32.34 23.67 24.71
N LYS A 476 -31.06 24.09 24.68
CA LYS A 476 -29.88 23.27 24.42
C LYS A 476 -29.02 23.04 25.67
N ILE A 477 -29.39 23.62 26.80
CA ILE A 477 -28.64 23.56 28.05
C ILE A 477 -29.51 22.93 29.13
N TYR A 478 -28.87 22.17 30.01
CA TYR A 478 -29.50 21.65 31.22
C TYR A 478 -29.49 22.70 32.33
N ASN A 479 -30.48 22.60 33.21
CA ASN A 479 -30.70 23.52 34.34
C ASN A 479 -30.74 25.02 33.97
N PRO A 480 -31.48 25.44 32.92
CA PRO A 480 -31.49 26.83 32.50
C PRO A 480 -32.02 27.73 33.63
N ILE A 481 -31.26 28.77 33.97
CA ILE A 481 -31.66 29.74 35.00
C ILE A 481 -32.93 30.47 34.56
N GLN A 482 -33.93 30.54 35.45
CA GLN A 482 -35.20 31.19 35.17
C GLN A 482 -35.00 32.69 34.89
N GLY A 483 -35.48 33.17 33.74
CA GLY A 483 -35.29 34.55 33.29
C GLY A 483 -33.96 34.81 32.56
N ALA A 484 -33.13 33.78 32.32
CA ALA A 484 -31.97 33.91 31.46
C ALA A 484 -32.38 34.12 30.00
N GLU A 485 -31.99 35.26 29.44
CA GLU A 485 -32.18 35.59 28.03
C GLU A 485 -30.83 35.53 27.32
N PHE A 486 -30.69 34.55 26.43
CA PHE A 486 -29.52 34.42 25.56
C PHE A 486 -29.81 35.17 24.27
N THR A 487 -29.35 36.42 24.18
CA THR A 487 -29.60 37.36 23.07
C THR A 487 -28.36 37.57 22.22
N ARG A 488 -28.35 38.64 21.39
CA ARG A 488 -27.15 39.05 20.66
C ARG A 488 -26.02 39.45 21.60
N TYR A 489 -24.83 38.92 21.39
CA TYR A 489 -23.63 39.30 22.14
C TYR A 489 -22.82 40.36 21.39
N GLN A 490 -22.28 41.33 22.12
CA GLN A 490 -21.40 42.39 21.60
C GLN A 490 -20.07 41.80 21.11
N GLU A 491 -19.51 40.89 21.90
CA GLU A 491 -18.20 40.30 21.70
C GLU A 491 -18.22 38.86 22.21
N VAL A 492 -17.48 37.97 21.54
CA VAL A 492 -17.24 36.60 22.03
C VAL A 492 -15.76 36.27 21.86
N LYS A 493 -15.06 36.02 22.98
CA LYS A 493 -13.62 35.76 23.09
C LYS A 493 -13.27 35.05 24.41
N PRO A 494 -12.06 34.49 24.58
CA PRO A 494 -11.59 34.01 25.89
C PRO A 494 -11.53 35.13 26.94
N TYR A 495 -11.68 34.79 28.21
CA TYR A 495 -11.69 35.75 29.32
C TYR A 495 -10.71 35.37 30.43
N LYS A 496 -9.74 36.25 30.69
CA LYS A 496 -8.75 36.08 31.74
C LYS A 496 -9.18 36.81 33.02
N VAL A 497 -9.12 36.10 34.15
CA VAL A 497 -9.42 36.62 35.49
C VAL A 497 -8.30 36.25 36.46
N MET A 498 -7.91 37.20 37.32
CA MET A 498 -7.00 36.94 38.43
C MET A 498 -7.81 36.53 39.66
N LEU A 499 -7.76 35.25 40.01
CA LEU A 499 -8.46 34.69 41.18
C LEU A 499 -7.71 35.01 42.48
N GLU A 500 -8.40 34.83 43.62
CA GLU A 500 -7.80 35.00 44.95
C GLU A 500 -6.50 34.17 45.11
N GLY A 501 -5.45 34.83 45.60
CA GLY A 501 -4.11 34.25 45.72
C GLY A 501 -3.19 34.49 44.51
N GLY A 502 -3.59 35.32 43.55
CA GLY A 502 -2.73 35.76 42.43
C GLY A 502 -2.61 34.76 41.29
N ARG A 503 -3.55 33.81 41.18
CA ARG A 503 -3.58 32.82 40.10
C ARG A 503 -4.40 33.35 38.93
N GLU A 504 -3.78 33.54 37.77
CA GLU A 504 -4.48 33.79 36.52
C GLU A 504 -5.26 32.54 36.11
N HIS A 505 -6.54 32.71 35.80
CA HIS A 505 -7.42 31.69 35.25
C HIS A 505 -8.07 32.23 33.98
N GLU A 506 -8.10 31.40 32.93
CA GLU A 506 -8.76 31.74 31.67
C GLU A 506 -10.03 30.90 31.56
N ILE A 507 -11.17 31.56 31.36
CA ILE A 507 -12.41 30.94 30.95
C ILE A 507 -12.41 30.88 29.42
N ASP A 508 -12.66 29.68 28.89
CA ASP A 508 -12.52 29.37 27.46
C ASP A 508 -13.34 30.31 26.56
N ILE A 509 -14.58 30.61 26.96
CA ILE A 509 -15.47 31.51 26.19
C ILE A 509 -16.19 32.48 27.12
N TRP A 510 -16.06 33.77 26.81
CA TRP A 510 -16.90 34.83 27.34
C TRP A 510 -17.64 35.52 26.20
N ALA A 511 -18.95 35.63 26.36
CA ALA A 511 -19.84 36.34 25.45
C ALA A 511 -20.48 37.53 26.18
N LYS A 512 -20.09 38.73 25.78
CA LYS A 512 -20.51 39.99 26.41
C LYS A 512 -21.92 40.39 25.98
N SER A 513 -22.82 40.60 26.93
CA SER A 513 -24.20 41.03 26.67
C SER A 513 -24.30 42.54 26.41
N TYR A 514 -25.42 42.97 25.84
CA TYR A 514 -25.81 44.38 25.80
C TYR A 514 -26.38 44.88 27.14
N GLU A 515 -26.84 43.96 27.98
CA GLU A 515 -27.39 44.26 29.29
C GLU A 515 -26.38 43.94 30.39
N GLU A 516 -26.26 44.87 31.35
CA GLU A 516 -25.32 44.73 32.46
C GLU A 516 -25.67 43.50 33.33
N GLY A 517 -24.65 42.70 33.64
CA GLY A 517 -24.78 41.51 34.48
C GLY A 517 -25.38 40.28 33.80
N LYS A 518 -25.63 40.33 32.49
CA LYS A 518 -26.12 39.19 31.67
C LYS A 518 -25.06 38.57 30.76
N ASP A 519 -23.77 38.81 31.03
CA ASP A 519 -22.67 38.18 30.30
C ASP A 519 -22.71 36.65 30.45
N LEU A 520 -22.24 35.93 29.43
CA LEU A 520 -22.18 34.46 29.44
C LEU A 520 -20.73 33.99 29.48
N PHE A 521 -20.43 33.09 30.40
CA PHE A 521 -19.13 32.46 30.60
C PHE A 521 -19.28 30.96 30.40
N ILE A 522 -18.44 30.36 29.55
CA ILE A 522 -18.49 28.93 29.22
C ILE A 522 -17.11 28.33 29.40
N GLU A 523 -17.04 27.30 30.23
CA GLU A 523 -15.89 26.41 30.35
C GLU A 523 -16.14 25.17 29.51
N VAL A 524 -15.16 24.77 28.70
CA VAL A 524 -15.28 23.70 27.70
C VAL A 524 -14.35 22.55 28.04
N LYS A 525 -14.85 21.32 27.96
CA LYS A 525 -14.08 20.10 28.18
C LYS A 525 -14.32 19.10 27.05
N SER A 526 -13.24 18.77 26.34
CA SER A 526 -13.20 17.78 25.26
C SER A 526 -12.65 16.42 25.74
N TRP A 527 -12.81 16.08 27.02
CA TRP A 527 -12.23 14.87 27.60
C TRP A 527 -13.00 13.62 27.19
N GLU A 528 -12.31 12.48 27.12
CA GLU A 528 -12.91 11.17 26.78
C GLU A 528 -13.84 10.63 27.88
N LYS A 529 -13.57 10.99 29.14
CA LYS A 529 -14.42 10.66 30.28
C LYS A 529 -15.48 11.74 30.53
N PRO A 530 -16.64 11.38 31.11
CA PRO A 530 -17.58 12.37 31.61
C PRO A 530 -16.97 13.21 32.74
N ILE A 531 -17.55 14.38 32.99
CA ILE A 531 -17.18 15.25 34.12
C ILE A 531 -17.61 14.56 35.41
N SER A 532 -16.63 14.38 36.31
CA SER A 532 -16.86 13.83 37.64
C SER A 532 -17.30 14.91 38.63
N LYS A 533 -17.87 14.51 39.77
CA LYS A 533 -18.24 15.47 40.83
C LYS A 533 -17.07 16.35 41.29
N ASN A 534 -15.87 15.79 41.43
CA ASN A 534 -14.67 16.55 41.81
C ASN A 534 -14.30 17.62 40.76
N ASP A 535 -14.53 17.33 39.48
CA ASP A 535 -14.28 18.29 38.39
C ASP A 535 -15.36 19.39 38.37
N ALA A 536 -16.62 19.05 38.68
CA ALA A 536 -17.69 20.02 38.88
C ALA A 536 -17.44 20.93 40.10
N GLU A 537 -16.98 20.37 41.22
CA GLU A 537 -16.61 21.12 42.44
C GLU A 537 -15.55 22.18 42.17
N LYS A 538 -14.53 21.86 41.36
CA LYS A 538 -13.50 22.81 40.95
C LYS A 538 -14.08 23.95 40.13
N PHE A 539 -14.94 23.65 39.15
CA PHE A 539 -15.55 24.69 38.32
C PHE A 539 -16.49 25.59 39.13
N VAL A 540 -17.33 25.01 39.99
CA VAL A 540 -18.19 25.76 40.92
C VAL A 540 -17.36 26.67 41.82
N LYS A 541 -16.21 26.19 42.32
CA LYS A 541 -15.28 27.03 43.09
C LYS A 541 -14.77 28.21 42.27
N THR A 542 -14.30 28.00 41.04
CA THR A 542 -13.89 29.08 40.13
C THR A 542 -15.02 30.10 39.95
N VAL A 543 -16.25 29.65 39.71
CA VAL A 543 -17.41 30.53 39.55
C VAL A 543 -17.69 31.36 40.81
N ARG A 544 -17.57 30.75 42.00
CA ARG A 544 -17.71 31.47 43.28
C ARG A 544 -16.62 32.52 43.43
N ASP A 545 -15.37 32.19 43.15
CA ASP A 545 -14.24 33.12 43.22
C ASP A 545 -14.45 34.30 42.26
N MET A 546 -14.90 34.03 41.03
CA MET A 546 -15.26 35.08 40.05
C MET A 546 -16.38 35.99 40.54
N LYS A 547 -17.42 35.42 41.16
CA LYS A 547 -18.53 36.21 41.74
C LYS A 547 -18.06 37.10 42.90
N THR A 548 -17.15 36.63 43.75
CA THR A 548 -16.54 37.43 44.83
C THR A 548 -15.77 38.63 44.29
N LEU A 549 -15.17 38.50 43.09
CA LEU A 549 -14.52 39.59 42.37
C LEU A 549 -15.50 40.56 41.67
N GLY A 550 -16.81 40.37 41.84
CA GLY A 550 -17.85 41.22 41.27
C GLY A 550 -18.22 40.87 39.82
N ILE A 551 -17.74 39.75 39.28
CA ILE A 551 -18.12 39.29 37.94
C ILE A 551 -19.55 38.76 37.99
N LYS A 552 -20.44 39.40 37.22
CA LYS A 552 -21.87 39.06 37.14
C LYS A 552 -22.18 38.48 35.77
N GLY A 553 -22.91 37.36 35.75
CA GLY A 553 -23.28 36.70 34.52
C GLY A 553 -23.77 35.27 34.75
N TYR A 554 -23.98 34.60 33.63
CA TYR A 554 -24.39 33.22 33.50
C TYR A 554 -23.18 32.33 33.25
N PHE A 555 -23.16 31.13 33.83
CA PHE A 555 -22.04 30.20 33.72
C PHE A 555 -22.54 28.87 33.16
N ILE A 556 -21.90 28.40 32.09
CA ILE A 556 -22.17 27.09 31.49
C ILE A 556 -20.91 26.23 31.61
N TYR A 557 -21.08 24.99 32.05
CA TYR A 557 -20.05 23.95 31.91
C TYR A 557 -20.39 23.07 30.69
N TYR A 558 -19.56 23.09 29.65
CA TYR A 558 -19.76 22.26 28.46
C TYR A 558 -18.82 21.05 28.47
N SER A 559 -19.36 19.84 28.25
CA SER A 559 -18.57 18.60 28.13
C SER A 559 -18.98 17.79 26.90
N ILE A 560 -18.02 17.45 26.03
CA ILE A 560 -18.32 16.68 24.82
C ILE A 560 -18.89 15.27 25.13
N ASN A 561 -18.43 14.66 26.23
CA ASN A 561 -18.82 13.32 26.66
C ASN A 561 -19.74 13.32 27.91
N GLY A 562 -20.31 14.48 28.26
CA GLY A 562 -21.32 14.60 29.31
C GLY A 562 -20.77 14.59 30.74
N PHE A 563 -21.64 14.21 31.68
CA PHE A 563 -21.48 14.36 33.13
C PHE A 563 -21.96 13.11 33.87
N GLU A 564 -21.28 12.76 34.96
CA GLU A 564 -21.75 11.76 35.93
C GLU A 564 -22.99 12.28 36.68
N ASP A 565 -23.84 11.40 37.20
CA ASP A 565 -25.13 11.80 37.79
C ASP A 565 -24.96 12.61 39.09
N ASP A 566 -23.93 12.32 39.87
CA ASP A 566 -23.59 13.09 41.08
C ASP A 566 -22.98 14.47 40.73
N ALA A 567 -22.26 14.58 39.60
CA ALA A 567 -21.79 15.84 39.06
C ALA A 567 -22.96 16.72 38.58
N LYS A 568 -23.94 16.14 37.86
CA LYS A 568 -25.17 16.86 37.45
C LYS A 568 -25.89 17.43 38.66
N LYS A 569 -26.18 16.57 39.64
CA LYS A 569 -26.83 16.98 40.88
C LYS A 569 -26.06 18.11 41.58
N TYR A 570 -24.73 18.01 41.63
CA TYR A 570 -23.91 19.05 42.24
C TYR A 570 -23.96 20.38 41.48
N LEU A 571 -23.97 20.36 40.14
CA LEU A 571 -24.12 21.57 39.32
C LEU A 571 -25.51 22.19 39.50
N ASP A 572 -26.55 21.35 39.56
CA ASP A 572 -27.93 21.76 39.83
C ASP A 572 -28.06 22.48 41.17
N ASP A 573 -27.58 21.85 42.23
CA ASP A 573 -27.60 22.39 43.61
C ASP A 573 -26.84 23.73 43.74
N ASN A 574 -25.93 24.02 42.80
CA ASN A 574 -25.12 25.23 42.78
C ASN A 574 -25.53 26.25 41.70
N GLY A 575 -26.63 26.01 40.99
CA GLY A 575 -27.17 26.92 39.97
C GLY A 575 -26.20 27.14 38.80
N ILE A 576 -25.43 26.12 38.43
CA ILE A 576 -24.58 26.13 37.24
C ILE A 576 -25.31 25.43 36.11
N MET A 577 -25.43 26.10 34.96
CA MET A 577 -25.95 25.48 33.76
C MET A 577 -24.88 24.59 33.15
N TYR A 578 -25.28 23.54 32.46
CA TYR A 578 -24.32 22.67 31.79
C TYR A 578 -24.89 22.12 30.48
N ALA A 579 -24.03 21.70 29.58
CA ALA A 579 -24.42 21.21 28.27
C ALA A 579 -23.46 20.14 27.78
N ASP A 580 -23.96 19.28 26.92
CA ASP A 580 -23.16 18.25 26.25
C ASP A 580 -23.46 18.20 24.76
N LYS A 581 -22.74 17.33 24.05
CA LYS A 581 -22.96 17.14 22.60
C LYS A 581 -24.40 16.76 22.25
N LYS A 582 -25.14 16.11 23.15
CA LYS A 582 -26.53 15.68 22.90
C LYS A 582 -27.48 16.87 23.04
N SER A 583 -27.31 17.70 24.07
CA SER A 583 -28.19 18.84 24.34
C SER A 583 -27.90 20.02 23.42
N TRP A 584 -26.62 20.31 23.22
CA TRP A 584 -26.14 21.38 22.36
C TRP A 584 -25.36 20.76 21.22
N ALA A 585 -26.12 20.25 20.24
CA ALA A 585 -25.58 19.63 19.04
C ALA A 585 -24.78 20.64 18.21
N ILE A 586 -23.46 20.52 18.28
CA ILE A 586 -22.50 21.29 17.51
C ILE A 586 -21.47 20.33 16.90
N VAL A 587 -21.95 19.36 16.12
CA VAL A 587 -21.21 18.64 15.07
C VAL A 587 -22.23 18.18 14.05
#